data_AF-A0A4Y2CW12-F1
#
_entry.id   AF-A0A4Y2CW12-F1
#
_cell.length_a   1.000
_cell.length_b   1.000
_cell.length_c   1.000
_cell.angle_alpha   90.00
_cell.angle_beta   90.00
_cell.angle_gamma   90.00
#
_symmetry.space_group_name_H-M   'P 1'
#
loop_
_entity.id
_entity.type
_entity.pdbx_description
1 polymer ?
#
loop_
_entity_poly.entity_id
_entity_poly.type
_entity_poly.pdbx_seq_one_letter_code
_entity_poly.pdbx_strand_id
1 'polypeptide(L)'
;MASKGTDTRDATADAETYIMRCGLEKAISQPVVVITGQDVDLVVLLIALAPPESNIYFMKSGKRKVVAKLFSTKKAPKRTFSSPNHPPSLCIQWLRNNISYL
;
A
#
# COMPACT_ATOMS: atom_id res chain seq x y z
N MET A 1 10.46 20.36 15.46
CA MET A 1 11.83 19.85 15.72
C MET A 1 11.98 18.52 15.02
N ALA A 2 12.71 18.46 13.90
CA ALA A 2 12.99 17.20 13.21
C ALA A 2 14.11 16.46 13.94
N SER A 3 13.91 15.18 14.26
CA SER A 3 14.97 14.32 14.78
C SER A 3 16.01 14.02 13.70
N LYS A 4 17.27 13.86 14.10
CA LYS A 4 18.36 13.49 13.20
C LYS A 4 18.03 12.15 12.53
N GLY A 5 17.88 12.14 11.21
CA GLY A 5 17.57 10.94 10.41
C GLY A 5 16.15 10.87 9.82
N THR A 6 15.31 11.88 10.03
CA THR A 6 13.97 11.97 9.40
C THR A 6 13.85 13.23 8.54
N ASP A 7 13.63 13.03 7.26
CA ASP A 7 13.28 14.12 6.32
C ASP A 7 11.78 14.41 6.42
N THR A 8 11.42 15.67 6.55
CA THR A 8 10.02 16.15 6.50
C THR A 8 9.78 16.87 5.19
N ARG A 9 8.67 16.56 4.53
CA ARG A 9 8.27 17.15 3.26
C ARG A 9 6.78 17.44 3.30
N ASP A 10 6.40 18.62 2.84
CA ASP A 10 5.01 19.04 2.73
C ASP A 10 4.49 18.75 1.32
N ALA A 11 3.28 18.18 1.23
CA ALA A 11 2.58 18.03 -0.04
C ALA A 11 1.81 19.33 -0.35
N THR A 12 1.99 19.89 -1.54
CA THR A 12 1.26 21.09 -1.97
C THR A 12 -0.23 20.83 -2.24
N ALA A 13 -0.59 19.57 -2.47
CA ALA A 13 -1.95 19.14 -2.78
C ALA A 13 -2.32 17.94 -1.90
N ASP A 14 -2.39 16.76 -2.49
CA ASP A 14 -2.79 15.51 -1.82
C ASP A 14 -1.60 14.81 -1.15
N ALA A 15 -1.71 14.58 0.16
CA ALA A 15 -0.65 13.96 0.94
C ALA A 15 -0.51 12.46 0.60
N GLU A 16 -1.63 11.75 0.42
CA GLU A 16 -1.66 10.33 0.12
C GLU A 16 -0.95 10.02 -1.21
N THR A 17 -1.26 10.78 -2.26
CA THR A 17 -0.62 10.67 -3.58
C THR A 17 0.87 11.01 -3.50
N TYR A 18 1.24 12.03 -2.73
CA TYR A 18 2.65 12.39 -2.56
C TYR A 18 3.45 11.27 -1.87
N ILE A 19 2.91 10.71 -0.79
CA ILE A 19 3.51 9.58 -0.05
C ILE A 19 3.67 8.38 -0.99
N MET A 20 2.64 8.06 -1.76
CA MET A 20 2.66 6.95 -2.71
C MET A 20 3.72 7.11 -3.80
N ARG A 21 3.82 8.31 -4.39
CA ARG A 21 4.84 8.61 -5.39
C ARG A 21 6.26 8.49 -4.81
N CYS A 22 6.51 9.09 -3.64
CA CYS A 22 7.81 8.99 -2.99
C CYS A 22 8.18 7.54 -2.62
N GLY A 23 7.20 6.75 -2.17
CA GLY A 23 7.40 5.33 -1.88
C GLY A 23 7.79 4.55 -3.13
N LEU A 24 7.08 4.78 -4.24
CA LEU A 24 7.35 4.11 -5.52
C LEU A 24 8.72 4.49 -6.10
N GLU A 25 9.09 5.77 -6.07
CA GLU A 25 10.41 6.25 -6.50
C GLU A 25 11.54 5.59 -5.69
N LYS A 26 11.37 5.50 -4.36
CA LYS A 26 12.35 4.82 -3.50
C LYS A 26 12.42 3.32 -3.79
N ALA A 27 11.31 2.68 -4.13
CA ALA A 27 11.25 1.23 -4.38
C ALA A 27 12.05 0.79 -5.63
N ILE A 28 12.46 1.73 -6.49
CA ILE A 28 13.35 1.46 -7.64
C ILE A 28 14.76 1.10 -7.16
N SER A 29 15.25 1.75 -6.10
CA SER A 29 16.63 1.61 -5.63
C SER A 29 16.76 0.91 -4.29
N GLN A 30 15.68 0.85 -3.51
CA GLN A 30 15.67 0.24 -2.19
C GLN A 30 15.12 -1.19 -2.25
N PRO A 31 15.73 -2.14 -1.54
CA PRO A 31 15.29 -3.54 -1.55
C PRO A 31 13.89 -3.71 -0.95
N VAL A 32 13.51 -2.85 0.00
CA VAL A 32 12.21 -2.84 0.67
C VAL A 32 11.84 -1.40 0.99
N VAL A 33 10.60 -1.01 0.65
CA VAL A 33 10.00 0.26 1.09
C VAL A 33 8.73 -0.02 1.87
N VAL A 34 8.58 0.62 3.02
CA VAL A 34 7.37 0.51 3.85
C VAL A 34 6.73 1.89 3.97
N ILE A 35 5.51 2.02 3.47
CA ILE A 35 4.64 3.16 3.68
C ILE A 35 3.88 2.94 4.99
N THR A 36 3.95 3.89 5.91
CA THR A 36 3.25 3.80 7.19
C THR A 36 2.12 4.82 7.26
N GLY A 37 0.92 4.39 7.63
CA GLY A 37 -0.23 5.29 7.80
C GLY A 37 -1.39 4.62 8.54
N GLN A 38 -2.42 5.39 8.89
CA GLN A 38 -3.67 4.84 9.43
C GLN A 38 -4.76 4.71 8.36
N ASP A 39 -4.70 5.57 7.35
CA ASP A 39 -5.75 5.72 6.36
C ASP A 39 -5.76 4.55 5.39
N VAL A 40 -6.94 3.97 5.21
CA VAL A 40 -7.16 2.83 4.31
C VAL A 40 -7.02 3.23 2.84
N ASP A 41 -7.18 4.51 2.54
CA ASP A 41 -7.05 5.07 1.19
C ASP A 41 -5.61 4.89 0.67
N LEU A 42 -4.60 4.87 1.55
CA LEU A 42 -3.22 4.56 1.19
C LEU A 42 -3.05 3.13 0.68
N VAL A 43 -3.83 2.18 1.19
CA VAL A 43 -3.80 0.79 0.72
C VAL A 43 -4.42 0.68 -0.66
N VAL A 44 -5.57 1.34 -0.86
CA VAL A 44 -6.26 1.38 -2.14
C VAL A 44 -5.36 2.01 -3.20
N LEU A 45 -4.70 3.11 -2.87
CA LEU A 45 -3.79 3.82 -3.75
C LEU A 45 -2.52 3.02 -4.05
N LEU A 46 -1.98 2.30 -3.07
CA LEU A 46 -0.87 1.35 -3.27
C LEU A 46 -1.23 0.27 -4.29
N ILE A 47 -2.42 -0.33 -4.19
CA ILE A 47 -2.86 -1.37 -5.13
C ILE A 47 -3.11 -0.80 -6.54
N ALA A 48 -3.62 0.43 -6.61
CA ALA A 48 -3.89 1.09 -7.89
C ALA A 48 -2.62 1.49 -8.63
N LEU A 49 -1.59 1.96 -7.92
CA LEU A 49 -0.41 2.59 -8.51
C LEU A 49 0.84 1.71 -8.55
N ALA A 50 0.98 0.75 -7.63
CA ALA A 50 2.22 -0.01 -7.54
C ALA A 50 2.27 -1.14 -8.57
N PRO A 51 3.39 -1.28 -9.31
CA PRO A 51 3.62 -2.42 -10.18
C PRO A 51 3.55 -3.75 -9.39
N PRO A 52 3.08 -4.86 -9.98
CA PRO A 52 2.99 -6.15 -9.30
C PRO A 52 4.32 -6.68 -8.73
N GLU A 53 5.44 -6.26 -9.33
CA GLU A 53 6.80 -6.68 -8.97
C GLU A 53 7.45 -5.76 -7.92
N SER A 54 6.81 -4.65 -7.56
CA SER A 54 7.39 -3.65 -6.66
C SER A 54 7.57 -4.19 -5.22
N ASN A 55 8.70 -3.85 -4.59
CA ASN A 55 9.03 -4.24 -3.22
C ASN A 55 8.51 -3.21 -2.19
N ILE A 56 7.29 -2.73 -2.40
CA ILE A 56 6.65 -1.73 -1.54
C ILE A 56 5.52 -2.37 -0.74
N TYR A 57 5.45 -1.99 0.53
CA TYR A 57 4.48 -2.52 1.49
C TYR A 57 3.80 -1.39 2.22
N PHE A 58 2.53 -1.58 2.58
CA PHE A 58 1.85 -0.69 3.50
C PHE A 58 1.82 -1.31 4.90
N MET A 59 2.21 -0.54 5.91
CA MET A 59 2.10 -0.91 7.31
C MET A 59 1.07 -0.01 8.00
N LYS A 60 -0.07 -0.60 8.37
CA LYS A 60 -1.08 0.13 9.14
C LYS A 60 -0.57 0.32 10.57
N SER A 61 -0.38 1.57 10.99
CA SER A 61 -0.04 1.85 12.38
C SER A 61 -1.31 1.74 13.23
N GLY A 62 -1.35 0.78 14.16
CA GLY A 62 -2.53 0.57 15.01
C GLY A 62 -2.74 1.72 16.00
N LYS A 63 -4.00 2.12 16.25
CA LYS A 63 -4.35 2.82 17.50
C LYS A 63 -4.44 1.77 18.60
N ARG A 64 -3.60 1.91 19.64
CA ARG A 64 -3.41 0.93 20.75
C ARG A 64 -2.74 -0.37 20.27
N LYS A 65 -2.49 -1.33 21.19
CA LYS A 65 -1.67 -2.57 21.08
C LYS A 65 -2.02 -3.56 19.94
N VAL A 66 -2.47 -3.09 18.79
CA VAL A 66 -2.74 -3.88 17.59
C VAL A 66 -1.42 -4.07 16.86
N VAL A 67 -1.10 -5.33 16.57
CA VAL A 67 0.07 -5.73 15.78
C VAL A 67 0.07 -4.97 14.45
N ALA A 68 1.19 -4.31 14.14
CA ALA A 68 1.38 -3.63 12.87
C ALA A 68 1.24 -4.64 11.73
N LYS A 69 0.38 -4.35 10.75
CA LYS A 69 0.04 -5.28 9.68
C LYS A 69 0.60 -4.80 8.35
N LEU A 70 1.35 -5.68 7.68
CA LEU A 70 1.99 -5.43 6.39
C LEU A 70 1.10 -5.95 5.25
N PHE A 71 0.89 -5.09 4.25
CA PHE A 71 0.16 -5.39 3.04
C PHE A 71 1.11 -5.31 1.84
N SER A 72 1.01 -6.27 0.93
CA SER A 72 1.80 -6.31 -0.31
C SER A 72 0.89 -6.41 -1.53
N THR A 73 1.33 -5.79 -2.62
CA THR A 73 0.72 -5.91 -3.95
C THR A 73 1.23 -7.13 -4.72
N LYS A 74 2.27 -7.80 -4.22
CA LYS A 74 2.77 -9.06 -4.83
C LYS A 74 1.65 -10.09 -4.87
N LYS A 75 1.51 -10.74 -6.03
CA LYS A 75 0.42 -11.70 -6.29
C LYS A 75 0.31 -12.72 -5.15
N ALA A 76 -0.83 -12.71 -4.47
CA ALA A 76 -1.25 -13.86 -3.67
C ALA A 76 -1.47 -15.07 -4.62
N PRO A 77 -1.13 -16.30 -4.22
CA PRO A 77 -1.40 -17.49 -5.03
C PRO A 77 -2.88 -17.55 -5.42
N LYS A 78 -3.13 -17.74 -6.73
CA LYS A 78 -4.46 -17.73 -7.37
C LYS A 78 -5.49 -18.55 -6.59
N ARG A 79 -6.54 -17.88 -6.09
CA ARG A 79 -7.90 -18.45 -6.09
C ARG A 79 -8.76 -17.54 -6.96
N THR A 80 -8.71 -17.80 -8.26
CA THR A 80 -9.52 -17.10 -9.27
C THR A 80 -10.96 -17.59 -9.16
N PHE A 81 -11.81 -16.81 -8.49
CA PHE A 81 -13.25 -16.86 -8.77
C PHE A 81 -13.49 -16.03 -10.03
N SER A 82 -13.40 -16.67 -11.19
CA SER A 82 -13.71 -16.07 -12.47
C SER A 82 -15.22 -16.16 -12.73
N SER A 83 -15.90 -15.01 -12.72
CA SER A 83 -17.19 -14.88 -13.42
C SER A 83 -16.88 -14.68 -14.91
N PRO A 84 -17.50 -15.42 -15.84
CA PRO A 84 -17.13 -15.44 -17.26
C PRO A 84 -17.28 -14.10 -18.00
N ASN A 85 -18.13 -13.19 -17.49
CA ASN A 85 -18.58 -12.04 -18.29
C ASN A 85 -17.88 -10.72 -17.94
N HIS A 86 -17.18 -10.63 -16.81
CA HIS A 86 -16.32 -9.50 -16.45
C HIS A 86 -15.41 -9.92 -15.28
N PRO A 87 -14.11 -10.17 -15.49
CA PRO A 87 -13.22 -10.43 -14.36
C PRO A 87 -13.20 -9.18 -13.46
N PRO A 88 -13.40 -9.30 -12.14
CA PRO A 88 -13.24 -8.18 -11.24
C PRO A 88 -11.80 -7.69 -11.33
N SER A 89 -11.60 -6.36 -11.31
CA SER A 89 -10.28 -5.76 -11.34
C SER A 89 -9.41 -6.34 -10.22
N LEU A 90 -8.09 -6.33 -10.41
CA LEU A 90 -7.14 -6.83 -9.40
C LEU A 90 -7.38 -6.16 -8.04
N CYS A 91 -7.78 -4.88 -8.06
CA CYS A 91 -8.19 -4.11 -6.88
C CYS A 91 -9.40 -4.74 -6.16
N ILE A 92 -10.49 -5.04 -6.86
CA ILE A 92 -11.69 -5.64 -6.26
C ILE A 92 -11.37 -7.04 -5.69
N GLN A 93 -10.55 -7.83 -6.38
CA GLN A 93 -10.16 -9.16 -5.90
C GLN A 93 -9.30 -9.07 -4.63
N TRP A 94 -8.34 -8.15 -4.61
CA TRP A 94 -7.49 -7.93 -3.44
C TRP A 94 -8.31 -7.43 -2.25
N LEU A 95 -9.20 -6.46 -2.47
CA LEU A 95 -10.09 -5.93 -1.44
C LEU A 95 -10.93 -7.05 -0.83
N ARG A 96 -11.59 -7.89 -1.64
CA ARG A 96 -12.40 -9.01 -1.14
C ARG A 96 -11.63 -9.96 -0.21
N ASN A 97 -10.37 -10.24 -0.53
CA ASN A 97 -9.53 -11.15 0.26
C ASN A 97 -8.96 -10.49 1.52
N ASN A 98 -8.96 -9.15 1.60
CA ASN A 98 -8.33 -8.41 2.70
C ASN A 98 -9.30 -7.50 3.46
N ILE A 99 -10.59 -7.47 3.12
CA ILE A 99 -11.58 -6.53 3.69
C ILE A 99 -11.77 -6.72 5.20
N SER A 100 -11.61 -7.94 5.71
CA SER A 100 -11.63 -8.22 7.16
C SER A 100 -10.45 -7.63 7.92
N TYR A 101 -9.48 -7.06 7.20
CA TYR A 101 -8.22 -6.57 7.73
C TYR A 101 -7.99 -5.07 7.47
N LEU A 102 -8.88 -4.42 6.71
CA LEU A 102 -8.90 -2.98 6.49
C LEU A 102 -9.71 -2.30 7.59
#